data_AF-A0A091NHC8-F1
#
_entry.id   AF-A0A091NHC8-F1
#
_cell.length_a   1.000
_cell.length_b   1.000
_cell.length_c   1.000
_cell.angle_alpha   90.00
_cell.angle_beta   90.00
_cell.angle_gamma   90.00
#
_symmetry.space_group_name_H-M   'P 1'
#
loop_
_entity.id
_entity.type
_entity.pdbx_description
1 polymer ?
#
loop_
_entity_poly.entity_id
_entity_poly.type
_entity_poly.pdbx_seq_one_letter_code
_entity_poly.pdbx_strand_id
1 'polypeptide(L)'
;RLLEADSKSMRSMNGSRRNSGSSLVSSSSASSNLSHLEEDTWILWGRIVNEWDEWRKKKEKLLKELIRKGIPHHFRAIVWQLLCSATDMPVKNQYSELLKMSSPCEKLIRRDIARTYPEHEFFKGQDSLGQEVLFNVMKAYSLVDREVGYCQGSAFIVGLLLMQMPEEEAFCVFVRLMQEYRLRELFKPSMAELGLCIYQFEYLLQEQLPELNIHFRSQSFLTSMYASSWFLTLFLTTFPLPVATRVFDIFMYEGLEIVFRVGMALLQFNQAELVQLDMEGMSQYFQKVIPHQFDSCPDKLILRAFQVKYNAKKMKRLEKEYAAIKNKEMEEQIEIKRLRTENRLLKQRIETLEKGNPRFSEEFVTHLETELEQSRLRESETLGALKEMQDKVLDMEKRNSLLPDEDNVVRLQEELQALALREAEAVKSLTELQQQVKDLSDSWQ
;
A
#
# COMPACT_ATOMS: atom_id res chain seq x y z
N ARG A 1 43.78 79.48 -43.23
CA ARG A 1 45.03 80.15 -42.78
C ARG A 1 45.52 79.36 -41.57
N LEU A 2 46.35 78.35 -41.84
CA LEU A 2 47.80 78.31 -41.54
C LEU A 2 48.01 78.00 -40.05
N LEU A 3 48.77 77.01 -39.57
CA LEU A 3 49.68 75.93 -40.03
C LEU A 3 49.77 74.98 -38.80
N GLU A 4 49.62 73.66 -38.90
CA GLU A 4 50.67 72.67 -39.15
C GLU A 4 51.92 72.72 -38.23
N ALA A 5 52.22 71.56 -37.62
CA ALA A 5 53.53 70.92 -37.40
C ALA A 5 53.57 70.24 -36.02
N ASP A 6 53.47 68.90 -35.94
CA ASP A 6 54.56 67.91 -36.07
C ASP A 6 55.43 67.80 -34.79
N SER A 7 56.13 66.71 -34.50
CA SER A 7 55.78 65.31 -34.34
C SER A 7 56.97 64.65 -33.62
N LYS A 8 56.69 63.55 -32.90
CA LYS A 8 57.57 62.40 -32.61
C LYS A 8 58.87 62.54 -31.79
N SER A 9 58.96 61.57 -30.86
CA SER A 9 60.12 60.69 -30.56
C SER A 9 61.04 61.09 -29.40
N MET A 10 61.08 60.26 -28.34
CA MET A 10 62.12 59.23 -28.15
C MET A 10 61.97 58.52 -26.79
N ARG A 11 62.11 57.20 -26.82
CA ARG A 11 62.37 56.33 -25.66
C ARG A 11 63.83 56.47 -25.23
N SER A 12 64.11 56.47 -23.92
CA SER A 12 65.20 55.66 -23.36
C SER A 12 65.09 55.51 -21.84
N MET A 13 65.59 54.37 -21.38
CA MET A 13 65.52 53.76 -20.05
C MET A 13 66.58 54.32 -19.09
N ASN A 14 66.27 54.41 -17.79
CA ASN A 14 66.98 53.74 -16.69
C ASN A 14 66.57 54.30 -15.32
N GLY A 15 66.49 53.41 -14.32
CA GLY A 15 66.62 53.83 -12.92
C GLY A 15 65.70 53.12 -11.93
N SER A 16 66.04 51.87 -11.62
CA SER A 16 65.44 51.08 -10.54
C SER A 16 65.69 51.72 -9.17
N ARG A 17 64.64 51.91 -8.35
CA ARG A 17 64.74 51.93 -6.88
C ARG A 17 63.46 51.36 -6.27
N ARG A 18 63.64 50.20 -5.63
CA ARG A 18 62.69 49.53 -4.74
C ARG A 18 62.37 50.47 -3.58
N ASN A 19 61.09 50.67 -3.28
CA ASN A 19 60.66 51.03 -1.93
C ASN A 19 59.40 50.23 -1.58
N SER A 20 59.53 49.44 -0.53
CA SER A 20 58.48 48.64 0.07
C SER A 20 57.45 49.56 0.72
N GLY A 21 56.21 49.48 0.26
CA GLY A 21 55.07 50.17 0.85
C GLY A 21 53.94 49.18 1.08
N SER A 22 53.72 48.85 2.35
CA SER A 22 52.56 48.11 2.85
C SER A 22 51.26 48.69 2.28
N SER A 23 50.58 47.96 1.40
CA SER A 23 49.21 48.26 1.02
C SER A 23 48.27 47.55 2.01
N LEU A 24 47.93 48.26 3.09
CA LEU A 24 46.72 47.99 3.84
C LEU A 24 45.55 48.13 2.86
N VAL A 25 45.01 46.99 2.42
CA VAL A 25 43.79 46.93 1.62
C VAL A 25 42.69 47.54 2.48
N SER A 26 42.20 48.71 2.08
CA SER A 26 41.12 49.42 2.76
C SER A 26 39.84 48.56 2.69
N SER A 27 39.44 48.01 3.83
CA SER A 27 38.17 47.29 3.99
C SER A 27 36.94 48.20 3.90
N SER A 28 37.12 49.53 3.86
CA SER A 28 36.04 50.54 3.88
C SER A 28 35.30 50.74 2.55
N SER A 29 35.90 50.41 1.40
CA SER A 29 35.25 50.55 0.08
C SER A 29 34.32 49.38 -0.27
N ALA A 30 34.50 48.22 0.35
CA ALA A 30 33.56 47.10 0.21
C ALA A 30 32.33 47.30 1.13
N SER A 31 32.54 47.81 2.35
CA SER A 31 31.47 48.10 3.31
C SER A 31 30.54 49.21 2.84
N SER A 32 31.07 50.24 2.17
CA SER A 32 30.26 51.37 1.66
C SER A 32 29.41 51.02 0.43
N ASN A 33 29.88 50.12 -0.44
CA ASN A 33 29.08 49.61 -1.55
C ASN A 33 28.02 48.60 -1.10
N LEU A 34 28.33 47.77 -0.08
CA LEU A 34 27.37 46.85 0.52
C LEU A 34 26.27 47.60 1.28
N SER A 35 26.63 48.64 2.04
CA SER A 35 25.66 49.47 2.76
C SER A 35 24.73 50.24 1.80
N HIS A 36 25.22 50.73 0.67
CA HIS A 36 24.38 51.41 -0.33
C HIS A 36 23.37 50.45 -0.99
N LEU A 37 23.78 49.22 -1.32
CA LEU A 37 22.90 48.16 -1.85
C LEU A 37 21.88 47.67 -0.80
N GLU A 38 22.28 47.58 0.46
CA GLU A 38 21.41 47.22 1.58
C GLU A 38 20.43 48.34 1.94
N GLU A 39 20.83 49.61 1.90
CA GLU A 39 19.94 50.77 2.07
C GLU A 39 18.90 50.83 0.95
N ASP A 40 19.29 50.61 -0.30
CA ASP A 40 18.35 50.55 -1.44
C ASP A 40 17.36 49.39 -1.29
N THR A 41 17.82 48.23 -0.82
CA THR A 41 16.97 47.05 -0.58
C THR A 41 16.04 47.27 0.62
N TRP A 42 16.54 47.87 1.69
CA TRP A 42 15.77 48.19 2.89
C TRP A 42 14.67 49.22 2.59
N ILE A 43 15.00 50.31 1.89
CA ILE A 43 14.03 51.34 1.49
C ILE A 43 12.96 50.74 0.57
N LEU A 44 13.37 49.88 -0.37
CA LEU A 44 12.44 49.19 -1.26
C LEU A 44 11.45 48.30 -0.49
N TRP A 45 11.93 47.42 0.40
CA TRP A 45 11.07 46.53 1.18
C TRP A 45 10.22 47.29 2.20
N GLY A 46 10.74 48.37 2.78
CA GLY A 46 9.96 49.29 3.61
C GLY A 46 8.80 49.91 2.83
N ARG A 47 9.02 50.34 1.58
CA ARG A 47 7.95 50.82 0.71
C ARG A 47 6.95 49.71 0.37
N ILE A 48 7.42 48.51 0.04
CA ILE A 48 6.55 47.37 -0.29
C ILE A 48 5.60 47.05 0.86
N VAL A 49 6.11 47.01 2.09
CA VAL A 49 5.30 46.72 3.28
C VAL A 49 4.30 47.84 3.56
N ASN A 50 4.72 49.11 3.47
CA ASN A 50 3.83 50.24 3.72
C ASN A 50 2.74 50.41 2.66
N GLU A 51 3.04 50.05 1.41
CA GLU A 51 2.14 50.16 0.25
C GLU A 51 1.63 48.79 -0.21
N TRP A 52 1.47 47.83 0.72
CA TRP A 52 1.24 46.42 0.41
C TRP A 52 0.09 46.17 -0.58
N ASP A 53 -1.06 46.81 -0.38
CA ASP A 53 -2.23 46.66 -1.25
C ASP A 53 -1.97 47.13 -2.68
N GLU A 54 -1.20 48.20 -2.86
CA GLU A 54 -0.81 48.67 -4.19
C GLU A 54 0.13 47.66 -4.85
N TRP A 55 1.14 47.18 -4.12
CA TRP A 55 2.10 46.24 -4.63
C TRP A 55 1.46 44.90 -5.02
N ARG A 56 0.58 44.38 -4.17
CA ARG A 56 -0.16 43.14 -4.44
C ARG A 56 -1.07 43.27 -5.67
N LYS A 57 -1.75 44.41 -5.87
CA LYS A 57 -2.71 44.60 -6.97
C LYS A 57 -2.08 45.04 -8.29
N LYS A 58 -1.10 45.94 -8.25
CA LYS A 58 -0.55 46.63 -9.44
C LYS A 58 0.87 46.18 -9.80
N LYS A 59 1.65 45.69 -8.84
CA LYS A 59 3.08 45.32 -9.03
C LYS A 59 3.34 43.85 -8.71
N GLU A 60 2.33 42.99 -8.86
CA GLU A 60 2.37 41.57 -8.49
C GLU A 60 3.58 40.83 -9.09
N LYS A 61 3.86 41.02 -10.39
CA LYS A 61 4.99 40.36 -11.06
C LYS A 61 6.34 40.76 -10.46
N LEU A 62 6.52 42.04 -10.15
CA LEU A 62 7.76 42.53 -9.55
C LEU A 62 7.90 42.04 -8.11
N LEU A 63 6.81 42.07 -7.34
CA LEU A 63 6.78 41.51 -5.98
C LEU A 63 7.19 40.03 -5.98
N LYS A 64 6.63 39.24 -6.91
CA LYS A 64 7.00 37.83 -7.12
C LYS A 64 8.49 37.66 -7.38
N GLU A 65 9.08 38.45 -8.27
CA GLU A 65 10.51 38.39 -8.56
C GLU A 65 11.38 38.77 -7.36
N LEU A 66 10.97 39.76 -6.56
CA LEU A 66 11.67 40.16 -5.35
C LEU A 66 11.63 39.07 -4.27
N ILE A 67 10.48 38.43 -4.06
CA ILE A 67 10.35 37.29 -3.13
C ILE A 67 11.27 36.13 -3.57
N ARG A 68 11.32 35.85 -4.88
CA ARG A 68 12.23 34.84 -5.44
C ARG A 68 13.70 35.18 -5.24
N LYS A 69 14.08 36.46 -5.27
CA LYS A 69 15.44 36.93 -4.94
C LYS A 69 15.73 36.89 -3.44
N GLY A 70 14.70 37.04 -2.63
CA GLY A 70 14.73 36.80 -1.19
C GLY A 70 14.21 37.95 -0.37
N ILE A 71 13.53 37.60 0.71
CA ILE A 71 12.99 38.55 1.68
C ILE A 71 14.10 38.81 2.71
N PRO A 72 14.51 40.08 2.93
CA PRO A 72 15.48 40.38 3.97
C PRO A 72 14.95 39.98 5.33
N HIS A 73 15.82 39.47 6.20
CA HIS A 73 15.45 38.87 7.48
C HIS A 73 14.50 39.76 8.31
N HIS A 74 14.82 41.04 8.46
CA HIS A 74 14.04 42.01 9.23
C HIS A 74 12.61 42.23 8.72
N PHE A 75 12.33 41.94 7.44
CA PHE A 75 11.00 42.09 6.86
C PHE A 75 10.19 40.79 6.85
N ARG A 76 10.79 39.61 7.10
CA ARG A 76 10.08 38.32 7.01
C ARG A 76 8.87 38.25 7.92
N ALA A 77 9.02 38.69 9.16
CA ALA A 77 7.94 38.71 10.14
C ALA A 77 6.67 39.37 9.60
N ILE A 78 6.83 40.52 8.94
CA ILE A 78 5.73 41.33 8.42
C ILE A 78 5.26 40.78 7.06
N VAL A 79 6.19 40.53 6.14
CA VAL A 79 5.88 40.08 4.77
C VAL A 79 5.17 38.74 4.78
N TRP A 80 5.59 37.79 5.62
CA TRP A 80 4.92 36.49 5.73
C TRP A 80 3.46 36.63 6.21
N GLN A 81 3.20 37.48 7.21
CA GLN A 81 1.84 37.78 7.65
C GLN A 81 1.00 38.44 6.55
N LEU A 82 1.58 39.38 5.80
CA LEU A 82 0.91 40.07 4.70
C LEU A 82 0.61 39.16 3.49
N LEU A 83 1.49 38.19 3.22
CA LEU A 83 1.33 37.19 2.17
C LEU A 83 0.13 36.28 2.43
N CYS A 84 0.01 35.75 3.66
CA CYS A 84 -1.09 34.87 4.03
C CYS A 84 -2.29 35.60 4.67
N SER A 85 -2.26 36.94 4.72
CA SER A 85 -3.32 37.78 5.30
C SER A 85 -3.66 37.39 6.75
N ALA A 86 -2.63 37.20 7.57
CA ALA A 86 -2.73 36.73 8.95
C ALA A 86 -2.73 37.84 10.03
N THR A 87 -2.67 39.12 9.65
CA THR A 87 -2.55 40.24 10.61
C THR A 87 -3.74 40.35 11.57
N ASP A 88 -4.97 40.22 11.04
CA ASP A 88 -6.21 40.50 11.77
C ASP A 88 -7.16 39.29 11.76
N MET A 89 -6.70 38.19 12.35
CA MET A 89 -7.46 36.94 12.37
C MET A 89 -8.35 36.83 13.62
N PRO A 90 -9.64 36.47 13.49
CA PRO A 90 -10.52 36.24 14.64
C PRO A 90 -10.00 35.19 15.63
N VAL A 91 -9.28 34.18 15.12
CA VAL A 91 -8.69 33.11 15.96
C VAL A 91 -7.60 33.64 16.89
N LYS A 92 -6.96 34.79 16.57
CA LYS A 92 -5.97 35.44 17.44
C LYS A 92 -6.57 35.72 18.81
N ASN A 93 -7.78 36.26 18.83
CA ASN A 93 -8.52 36.58 20.07
C ASN A 93 -8.92 35.33 20.88
N GLN A 94 -8.87 34.14 20.28
CA GLN A 94 -9.18 32.87 20.94
C GLN A 94 -7.93 32.20 21.51
N TYR A 95 -6.72 32.66 21.14
CA TYR A 95 -5.47 32.00 21.48
C TYR A 95 -5.30 31.81 22.99
N SER A 96 -5.52 32.87 23.77
CA SER A 96 -5.43 32.84 25.23
C SER A 96 -6.39 31.84 25.89
N GLU A 97 -7.60 31.67 25.33
CA GLU A 97 -8.56 30.68 25.82
C GLU A 97 -8.16 29.24 25.41
N LEU A 98 -7.65 29.06 24.20
CA LEU A 98 -7.15 27.76 23.73
C LEU A 98 -5.99 27.24 24.61
N LEU A 99 -5.12 28.12 25.09
CA LEU A 99 -4.02 27.73 25.98
C LEU A 99 -4.49 27.20 27.34
N LYS A 100 -5.65 27.64 27.84
CA LYS A 100 -6.24 27.17 29.11
C LYS A 100 -6.89 25.78 28.97
N MET A 101 -7.25 25.37 27.76
CA MET A 101 -7.87 24.07 27.49
C MET A 101 -6.82 22.95 27.51
N SER A 102 -7.24 21.69 27.69
CA SER A 102 -6.34 20.52 27.56
C SER A 102 -6.45 19.91 26.17
N SER A 103 -5.31 19.52 25.59
CA SER A 103 -5.26 18.82 24.31
C SER A 103 -4.88 17.34 24.47
N PRO A 104 -5.52 16.42 23.74
CA PRO A 104 -5.11 15.00 23.73
C PRO A 104 -3.70 14.81 23.11
N CYS A 105 -3.21 15.79 22.36
CA CYS A 105 -1.94 15.70 21.65
C CYS A 105 -0.73 16.15 22.49
N GLU A 106 -0.91 16.67 23.70
CA GLU A 106 0.17 17.28 24.49
C GLU A 106 1.40 16.38 24.68
N LYS A 107 1.20 15.08 24.93
CA LYS A 107 2.29 14.11 25.08
C LYS A 107 3.10 13.95 23.79
N LEU A 108 2.43 13.90 22.64
CA LEU A 108 3.07 13.78 21.33
C LEU A 108 3.83 15.07 20.98
N ILE A 109 3.21 16.23 21.25
CA ILE A 109 3.80 17.55 21.04
C ILE A 109 5.11 17.68 21.84
N ARG A 110 5.10 17.38 23.15
CA ARG A 110 6.31 17.49 24.00
C ARG A 110 7.47 16.63 23.50
N ARG A 111 7.17 15.43 23.00
CA ARG A 111 8.20 14.53 22.45
C ARG A 111 8.87 15.11 21.21
N ASP A 112 8.11 15.77 20.32
CA ASP A 112 8.66 16.35 19.10
C ASP A 112 9.43 17.64 19.34
N ILE A 113 8.99 18.44 20.32
CA ILE A 113 9.63 19.71 20.66
C ILE A 113 11.09 19.50 21.07
N ALA A 114 11.37 18.47 21.88
CA ALA A 114 12.73 18.15 22.32
C ALA A 114 13.70 17.86 21.15
N ARG A 115 13.19 17.51 19.97
CA ARG A 115 13.98 17.23 18.76
C ARG A 115 13.80 18.28 17.65
N THR A 116 13.08 19.37 17.91
CA THR A 116 12.85 20.45 16.94
C THR A 116 13.88 21.56 17.14
N TYR A 117 14.82 21.69 16.20
CA TYR A 117 15.97 22.61 16.28
C TYR A 117 16.78 22.55 17.59
N PRO A 118 17.22 21.35 18.06
CA PRO A 118 17.80 21.17 19.39
C PRO A 118 19.09 21.98 19.62
N GLU A 119 19.84 22.27 18.56
CA GLU A 119 21.09 23.04 18.61
C GLU A 119 20.90 24.54 18.48
N HIS A 120 19.70 25.01 18.13
CA HIS A 120 19.45 26.44 17.92
C HIS A 120 19.28 27.15 19.27
N GLU A 121 19.97 28.28 19.48
CA GLU A 121 20.02 28.97 20.78
C GLU A 121 18.65 29.26 21.40
N PHE A 122 17.67 29.64 20.58
CA PHE A 122 16.31 29.92 21.05
C PHE A 122 15.57 28.68 21.61
N PHE A 123 15.87 27.48 21.12
CA PHE A 123 15.20 26.22 21.50
C PHE A 123 16.07 25.34 22.39
N LYS A 124 17.38 25.57 22.42
CA LYS A 124 18.35 24.79 23.19
C LYS A 124 18.10 24.94 24.70
N GLY A 125 18.29 23.85 25.43
CA GLY A 125 18.06 23.78 26.87
C GLY A 125 16.68 23.22 27.18
N GLN A 126 16.60 22.42 28.26
CA GLN A 126 15.33 21.86 28.71
C GLN A 126 14.43 23.00 29.22
N ASP A 127 13.16 22.97 28.81
CA ASP A 127 12.16 23.97 29.20
C ASP A 127 12.56 25.41 28.82
N SER A 128 13.28 25.57 27.70
CA SER A 128 13.61 26.89 27.14
C SER A 128 12.36 27.64 26.69
N LEU A 129 12.45 28.97 26.65
CA LEU A 129 11.35 29.83 26.18
C LEU A 129 10.88 29.39 24.78
N GLY A 130 11.80 29.09 23.86
CA GLY A 130 11.45 28.62 22.52
C GLY A 130 10.66 27.32 22.52
N GLN A 131 10.99 26.37 23.40
CA GLN A 131 10.22 25.12 23.55
C GLN A 131 8.83 25.36 24.14
N GLU A 132 8.70 26.27 25.10
CA GLU A 132 7.43 26.63 25.71
C GLU A 132 6.47 27.28 24.69
N VAL A 133 6.92 28.31 23.97
CA VAL A 133 6.08 29.00 22.99
C VAL A 133 5.76 28.09 21.78
N LEU A 134 6.68 27.19 21.40
CA LEU A 134 6.40 26.15 20.40
C LEU A 134 5.33 25.17 20.89
N PHE A 135 5.38 24.76 22.17
CA PHE A 135 4.35 23.92 22.78
C PHE A 135 2.99 24.60 22.75
N ASN A 136 2.93 25.87 23.13
CA ASN A 136 1.70 26.64 23.16
C ASN A 136 1.04 26.74 21.79
N VAL A 137 1.79 27.12 20.74
CA VAL A 137 1.26 27.21 19.37
C VAL A 137 0.78 25.85 18.86
N MET A 138 1.58 24.79 19.03
CA MET A 138 1.19 23.45 18.58
C MET A 138 -0.04 22.92 19.35
N LYS A 139 -0.11 23.17 20.65
CA LYS A 139 -1.25 22.81 21.50
C LYS A 139 -2.51 23.55 21.05
N ALA A 140 -2.44 24.87 20.92
CA ALA A 140 -3.58 25.68 20.48
C ALA A 140 -4.08 25.24 19.10
N TYR A 141 -3.18 25.02 18.14
CA TYR A 141 -3.56 24.55 16.81
C TYR A 141 -4.28 23.18 16.85
N SER A 142 -3.78 22.23 17.65
CA SER A 142 -4.41 20.90 17.78
C SER A 142 -5.86 20.94 18.31
N LEU A 143 -6.23 22.04 18.98
CA LEU A 143 -7.59 22.28 19.46
C LEU A 143 -8.48 22.99 18.42
N VAL A 144 -7.87 23.82 17.58
CA VAL A 144 -8.54 24.49 16.44
C VAL A 144 -8.97 23.48 15.39
N ASP A 145 -8.07 22.57 15.02
CA ASP A 145 -8.35 21.54 14.02
C ASP A 145 -8.17 20.14 14.63
N ARG A 146 -9.25 19.59 15.19
CA ARG A 146 -9.22 18.28 15.86
C ARG A 146 -9.09 17.10 14.89
N GLU A 147 -9.42 17.29 13.61
CA GLU A 147 -9.29 16.23 12.60
C GLU A 147 -7.80 15.95 12.31
N VAL A 148 -7.02 17.03 12.16
CA VAL A 148 -5.56 16.91 12.03
C VAL A 148 -4.91 16.71 13.40
N GLY A 149 -5.32 17.49 14.40
CA GLY A 149 -4.73 17.54 15.71
C GLY A 149 -3.26 17.96 15.63
N TYR A 150 -2.37 17.00 15.84
CA TYR A 150 -0.93 17.19 15.76
C TYR A 150 -0.31 16.20 14.79
N CYS A 151 0.40 16.70 13.77
CA CYS A 151 1.13 15.88 12.83
C CYS A 151 2.65 16.08 12.98
N GLN A 152 3.40 14.98 13.02
CA GLN A 152 4.86 15.00 13.15
C GLN A 152 5.49 15.81 12.01
N GLY A 153 6.46 16.66 12.35
CA GLY A 153 7.14 17.52 11.38
C GLY A 153 6.55 18.94 11.29
N SER A 154 5.27 19.14 11.63
CA SER A 154 4.65 20.48 11.63
C SER A 154 5.30 21.45 12.65
N ALA A 155 5.85 20.91 13.74
CA ALA A 155 6.59 21.69 14.73
C ALA A 155 7.82 22.41 14.14
N PHE A 156 8.45 21.88 13.09
CA PHE A 156 9.57 22.57 12.43
C PHE A 156 9.12 23.83 11.68
N ILE A 157 7.91 23.81 11.11
CA ILE A 157 7.30 24.99 10.46
C ILE A 157 7.02 26.06 11.51
N VAL A 158 6.38 25.68 12.62
CA VAL A 158 6.09 26.62 13.71
C VAL A 158 7.36 27.14 14.37
N GLY A 159 8.37 26.28 14.54
CA GLY A 159 9.68 26.68 15.06
C GLY A 159 10.34 27.75 14.19
N LEU A 160 10.29 27.61 12.86
CA LEU A 160 10.78 28.66 11.95
C LEU A 160 9.99 29.96 12.12
N LEU A 161 8.66 29.90 12.21
CA LEU A 161 7.82 31.09 12.40
C LEU A 161 8.19 31.82 13.70
N LEU A 162 8.35 31.09 14.80
CA LEU A 162 8.71 31.64 16.12
C LEU A 162 10.12 32.26 16.16
N MET A 163 11.03 31.83 15.29
CA MET A 163 12.32 32.51 15.13
C MET A 163 12.19 33.87 14.43
N GLN A 164 11.07 34.16 13.76
CA GLN A 164 10.88 35.39 12.98
C GLN A 164 9.85 36.34 13.59
N MET A 165 8.83 35.83 14.29
CA MET A 165 7.71 36.63 14.80
C MET A 165 7.25 36.15 16.18
N PRO A 166 6.49 36.98 16.93
CA PRO A 166 5.97 36.58 18.23
C PRO A 166 4.94 35.46 18.15
N GLU A 167 4.64 34.86 19.30
CA GLU A 167 3.88 33.62 19.46
C GLU A 167 2.48 33.68 18.83
N GLU A 168 1.72 34.74 19.07
CA GLU A 168 0.35 34.88 18.56
C GLU A 168 0.32 35.05 17.03
N GLU A 169 1.25 35.82 16.48
CA GLU A 169 1.41 35.99 15.04
C GLU A 169 1.82 34.67 14.38
N ALA A 170 2.76 33.93 14.97
CA ALA A 170 3.18 32.62 14.48
C ALA A 170 2.00 31.63 14.45
N PHE A 171 1.16 31.64 15.48
CA PHE A 171 -0.09 30.86 15.51
C PHE A 171 -1.03 31.25 14.37
N CYS A 172 -1.26 32.56 14.14
CA CYS A 172 -2.15 33.02 13.06
C CYS A 172 -1.62 32.63 11.68
N VAL A 173 -0.32 32.84 11.43
CA VAL A 173 0.33 32.44 10.18
C VAL A 173 0.20 30.94 9.99
N PHE A 174 0.48 30.13 11.01
CA PHE A 174 0.36 28.68 10.92
C PHE A 174 -1.08 28.23 10.60
N VAL A 175 -2.09 28.81 11.25
CA VAL A 175 -3.50 28.54 10.92
C VAL A 175 -3.81 28.85 9.45
N ARG A 176 -3.29 29.97 8.90
CA ARG A 176 -3.46 30.29 7.47
C ARG A 176 -2.76 29.30 6.56
N LEU A 177 -1.56 28.86 6.90
CA LEU A 177 -0.85 27.85 6.12
C LEU A 177 -1.63 26.54 6.05
N MET A 178 -2.26 26.16 7.17
CA MET A 178 -3.10 24.98 7.20
C MET A 178 -4.37 25.14 6.33
N GLN A 179 -5.01 26.31 6.38
CA GLN A 179 -6.26 26.57 5.64
C GLN A 179 -6.06 26.76 4.13
N GLU A 180 -5.07 27.57 3.73
CA GLU A 180 -4.98 28.11 2.36
C GLU A 180 -3.82 27.52 1.54
N TYR A 181 -2.82 26.89 2.19
CA TYR A 181 -1.59 26.41 1.53
C TYR A 181 -1.56 24.89 1.37
N ARG A 182 -2.71 24.22 1.49
CA ARG A 182 -2.88 22.76 1.41
C ARG A 182 -2.11 21.95 2.47
N LEU A 183 -1.48 22.60 3.46
CA LEU A 183 -0.74 21.88 4.49
C LEU A 183 -1.66 21.02 5.36
N ARG A 184 -2.88 21.47 5.66
CA ARG A 184 -3.86 20.67 6.40
C ARG A 184 -4.11 19.33 5.73
N GLU A 185 -4.29 19.32 4.41
CA GLU A 185 -4.57 18.11 3.64
C GLU A 185 -3.38 17.15 3.65
N LEU A 186 -2.14 17.68 3.61
CA LEU A 186 -0.91 16.88 3.78
C LEU A 186 -0.82 16.22 5.15
N PHE A 187 -1.32 16.87 6.19
CA PHE A 187 -1.19 16.42 7.58
C PHE A 187 -2.39 15.61 8.09
N LYS A 188 -3.46 15.45 7.30
CA LYS A 188 -4.58 14.58 7.67
C LYS A 188 -4.12 13.15 7.94
N PRO A 189 -4.73 12.42 8.90
CA PRO A 189 -4.32 11.07 9.27
C PRO A 189 -4.28 10.06 8.11
N SER A 190 -5.10 10.25 7.07
CA SER A 190 -5.12 9.38 5.89
C SER A 190 -3.86 9.48 5.03
N MET A 191 -3.09 10.57 5.14
CA MET A 191 -1.93 10.88 4.31
C MET A 191 -2.24 10.87 2.79
N ALA A 192 -3.52 11.06 2.43
CA ALA A 192 -3.97 10.95 1.04
C ALA A 192 -3.31 12.00 0.14
N GLU A 193 -3.23 13.24 0.61
CA GLU A 193 -2.61 14.35 -0.12
C GLU A 193 -1.09 14.18 -0.24
N LEU A 194 -0.44 13.65 0.80
CA LEU A 194 0.98 13.31 0.73
C LEU A 194 1.20 12.22 -0.33
N GLY A 195 0.38 11.16 -0.33
CA GLY A 195 0.41 10.12 -1.34
C GLY A 195 0.24 10.66 -2.76
N LEU A 196 -0.67 11.62 -2.96
CA LEU A 196 -0.82 12.34 -4.23
C LEU A 196 0.46 13.10 -4.62
N CYS A 197 1.07 13.83 -3.69
CA CYS A 197 2.30 14.56 -3.96
C CYS A 197 3.45 13.62 -4.33
N ILE A 198 3.58 12.48 -3.65
CA ILE A 198 4.57 11.44 -3.96
C ILE A 198 4.33 10.86 -5.36
N TYR A 199 3.08 10.55 -5.72
CA TYR A 199 2.73 10.07 -7.05
C TYR A 199 3.07 11.08 -8.16
N GLN A 200 2.72 12.35 -7.96
CA GLN A 200 3.06 13.44 -8.87
C GLN A 200 4.58 13.63 -9.01
N PHE A 201 5.31 13.53 -7.90
CA PHE A 201 6.76 13.69 -7.89
C PHE A 201 7.46 12.51 -8.56
N GLU A 202 7.00 11.28 -8.34
CA GLU A 202 7.50 10.09 -9.03
C GLU A 202 7.27 10.18 -10.55
N TYR A 203 6.12 10.70 -10.96
CA TYR A 203 5.85 10.94 -12.38
C TYR A 203 6.84 11.95 -12.99
N LEU A 204 7.15 13.05 -12.27
CA LEU A 204 8.19 13.99 -12.72
C LEU A 204 9.57 13.35 -12.81
N LEU A 205 9.92 12.51 -11.83
CA LEU A 205 11.18 11.76 -11.80
C LEU A 205 11.28 10.85 -13.03
N GLN A 206 10.22 10.10 -13.34
CA GLN A 206 10.17 9.23 -14.51
C GLN A 206 10.30 10.01 -15.83
N GLU A 207 9.69 11.19 -15.94
CA GLU A 207 9.74 11.99 -17.17
C GLU A 207 11.06 12.72 -17.36
N GLN A 208 11.66 13.25 -16.28
CA GLN A 208 12.82 14.15 -16.37
C GLN A 208 14.16 13.45 -16.12
N LEU A 209 14.17 12.38 -15.32
CA LEU A 209 15.38 11.61 -14.98
C LEU A 209 15.08 10.10 -15.06
N PRO A 210 14.77 9.56 -16.26
CA PRO A 210 14.34 8.18 -16.44
C PRO A 210 15.40 7.16 -15.99
N GLU A 211 16.68 7.43 -16.22
CA GLU A 211 17.79 6.57 -15.77
C GLU A 211 17.84 6.45 -14.25
N LEU A 212 17.70 7.60 -13.56
CA LEU A 212 17.66 7.65 -12.10
C LEU A 212 16.41 6.94 -11.55
N ASN A 213 15.26 7.10 -12.21
CA ASN A 213 14.02 6.39 -11.85
C ASN A 213 14.19 4.87 -11.94
N ILE A 214 14.79 4.37 -13.03
CA ILE A 214 15.06 2.94 -13.23
C ILE A 214 16.01 2.45 -12.13
N HIS A 215 17.08 3.19 -11.85
CA HIS A 215 18.02 2.86 -10.78
C HIS A 215 17.33 2.75 -9.42
N PHE A 216 16.57 3.78 -9.02
CA PHE A 216 15.82 3.79 -7.75
C PHE A 216 14.88 2.58 -7.65
N ARG A 217 14.15 2.25 -8.72
CA ARG A 217 13.28 1.07 -8.77
C ARG A 217 14.07 -0.24 -8.64
N SER A 218 15.21 -0.36 -9.30
CA SER A 218 16.09 -1.55 -9.20
C SER A 218 16.62 -1.75 -7.77
N GLN A 219 16.86 -0.66 -7.05
CA GLN A 219 17.31 -0.65 -5.66
C GLN A 219 16.18 -0.69 -4.64
N SER A 220 14.91 -0.80 -5.09
CA SER A 220 13.72 -0.70 -4.22
C SER A 220 13.69 0.58 -3.36
N PHE A 221 14.31 1.66 -3.85
CA PHE A 221 14.39 2.94 -3.15
C PHE A 221 13.16 3.79 -3.50
N LEU A 222 12.12 3.67 -2.69
CA LEU A 222 10.83 4.31 -2.94
C LEU A 222 10.91 5.83 -2.77
N THR A 223 10.21 6.57 -3.63
CA THR A 223 10.12 8.04 -3.56
C THR A 223 9.69 8.56 -2.18
N SER A 224 8.80 7.84 -1.50
CA SER A 224 8.34 8.16 -0.15
C SER A 224 9.43 8.12 0.91
N MET A 225 10.52 7.37 0.71
CA MET A 225 11.60 7.22 1.70
C MET A 225 12.39 8.52 1.90
N TYR A 226 12.59 9.29 0.83
CA TYR A 226 13.35 10.53 0.89
C TYR A 226 12.47 11.79 0.75
N ALA A 227 11.41 11.74 -0.06
CA ALA A 227 10.64 12.94 -0.40
C ALA A 227 9.54 13.28 0.62
N SER A 228 9.08 12.33 1.45
CA SER A 228 7.97 12.60 2.39
C SER A 228 8.29 13.77 3.33
N SER A 229 9.52 13.82 3.85
CA SER A 229 9.97 14.91 4.72
C SER A 229 10.01 16.26 4.01
N TRP A 230 10.32 16.28 2.70
CA TRP A 230 10.39 17.50 1.90
C TRP A 230 9.03 18.19 1.80
N PHE A 231 7.97 17.41 1.58
CA PHE A 231 6.60 17.92 1.52
C PHE A 231 6.05 18.27 2.91
N LEU A 232 6.23 17.41 3.90
CA LEU A 232 5.68 17.61 5.24
C LEU A 232 6.35 18.75 6.00
N THR A 233 7.65 18.99 5.76
CA THR A 233 8.41 19.98 6.53
C THR A 233 8.89 21.14 5.67
N LEU A 234 8.53 21.18 4.38
CA LEU A 234 8.99 22.20 3.43
C LEU A 234 10.52 22.32 3.41
N PHE A 235 11.19 21.17 3.50
CA PHE A 235 12.65 20.99 3.63
C PHE A 235 13.29 21.51 4.92
N LEU A 236 12.52 21.92 5.94
CA LEU A 236 13.07 22.42 7.21
C LEU A 236 13.84 21.37 8.01
N THR A 237 13.56 20.09 7.80
CA THR A 237 14.35 18.98 8.38
C THR A 237 15.47 18.50 7.47
N THR A 238 15.57 19.05 6.25
CA THR A 238 16.57 18.62 5.25
C THR A 238 17.70 19.63 5.14
N PHE A 239 17.39 20.92 5.10
CA PHE A 239 18.40 21.97 4.90
C PHE A 239 18.68 22.76 6.16
N PRO A 240 19.90 23.32 6.29
CA PRO A 240 20.18 24.39 7.24
C PRO A 240 19.25 25.59 7.03
N LEU A 241 18.96 26.31 8.12
CA LEU A 241 17.98 27.41 8.16
C LEU A 241 18.16 28.46 7.04
N PRO A 242 19.37 28.91 6.67
CA PRO A 242 19.52 29.89 5.59
C PRO A 242 18.96 29.40 4.25
N VAL A 243 19.13 28.13 3.90
CA VAL A 243 18.61 27.55 2.66
C VAL A 243 17.12 27.24 2.80
N ALA A 244 16.71 26.62 3.90
CA ALA A 244 15.32 26.26 4.13
C ALA A 244 14.40 27.50 4.15
N THR A 245 14.85 28.60 4.76
CA THR A 245 14.10 29.87 4.81
C THR A 245 13.89 30.46 3.41
N ARG A 246 14.84 30.31 2.48
CA ARG A 246 14.68 30.77 1.09
C ARG A 246 13.61 29.98 0.34
N VAL A 247 13.52 28.67 0.59
CA VAL A 247 12.44 27.83 0.06
C VAL A 247 11.10 28.25 0.68
N PHE A 248 11.09 28.51 1.99
CA PHE A 248 9.91 28.95 2.72
C PHE A 248 9.38 30.31 2.24
N ASP A 249 10.25 31.30 1.99
CA ASP A 249 9.89 32.61 1.41
C ASP A 249 9.06 32.45 0.12
N ILE A 250 9.49 31.54 -0.76
CA ILE A 250 8.83 31.31 -2.04
C ILE A 250 7.55 30.48 -1.85
N PHE A 251 7.57 29.51 -0.92
CA PHE A 251 6.38 28.74 -0.56
C PHE A 251 5.24 29.65 -0.07
N MET A 252 5.56 30.66 0.73
CA MET A 252 4.60 31.66 1.22
C MET A 252 3.92 32.46 0.08
N TYR A 253 4.45 32.44 -1.15
CA TYR A 253 3.86 33.12 -2.29
C TYR A 253 3.34 32.17 -3.39
N GLU A 254 4.05 31.07 -3.68
CA GLU A 254 3.75 30.15 -4.78
C GLU A 254 3.17 28.80 -4.33
N GLY A 255 3.10 28.55 -3.02
CA GLY A 255 2.61 27.30 -2.45
C GLY A 255 3.48 26.09 -2.80
N LEU A 256 2.86 24.90 -2.83
CA LEU A 256 3.58 23.63 -2.97
C LEU A 256 4.36 23.45 -4.27
N GLU A 257 4.13 24.26 -5.31
CA GLU A 257 4.87 24.16 -6.58
C GLU A 257 6.39 24.25 -6.36
N ILE A 258 6.84 25.13 -5.45
CA ILE A 258 8.28 25.26 -5.16
C ILE A 258 8.86 23.98 -4.58
N VAL A 259 8.08 23.19 -3.84
CA VAL A 259 8.56 21.95 -3.22
C VAL A 259 8.90 20.91 -4.28
N PHE A 260 8.04 20.76 -5.29
CA PHE A 260 8.30 19.91 -6.46
C PHE A 260 9.55 20.37 -7.22
N ARG A 261 9.66 21.68 -7.46
CA ARG A 261 10.78 22.27 -8.20
C ARG A 261 12.11 22.07 -7.48
N VAL A 262 12.16 22.35 -6.18
CA VAL A 262 13.37 22.16 -5.37
C VAL A 262 13.73 20.68 -5.30
N GLY A 263 12.76 19.80 -4.99
CA GLY A 263 13.02 18.36 -4.93
C GLY A 263 13.60 17.81 -6.23
N MET A 264 13.04 18.20 -7.38
CA MET A 264 13.55 17.76 -8.68
C MET A 264 14.91 18.38 -9.03
N ALA A 265 15.15 19.64 -8.65
CA ALA A 265 16.46 20.27 -8.83
C ALA A 265 17.56 19.56 -8.02
N LEU A 266 17.25 19.07 -6.81
CA LEU A 266 18.19 18.27 -6.02
C LEU A 266 18.55 16.97 -6.73
N LEU A 267 17.57 16.27 -7.29
CA LEU A 267 17.82 15.04 -8.04
C LEU A 267 18.62 15.31 -9.32
N GLN A 268 18.30 16.38 -10.06
CA GLN A 268 19.06 16.80 -11.24
C GLN A 268 20.51 17.15 -10.91
N PHE A 269 20.73 17.85 -9.79
CA PHE A 269 22.07 18.25 -9.37
C PHE A 269 22.93 17.05 -8.94
N ASN A 270 22.30 16.03 -8.36
CA ASN A 270 22.98 14.88 -7.76
C ASN A 270 22.87 13.58 -8.58
N GLN A 271 22.30 13.63 -9.79
CA GLN A 271 22.03 12.45 -10.61
C GLN A 271 23.28 11.58 -10.82
N ALA A 272 24.42 12.21 -11.16
CA ALA A 272 25.65 11.49 -11.47
C ALA A 272 26.15 10.65 -10.29
N GLU A 273 26.02 11.15 -9.06
CA GLU A 273 26.41 10.42 -7.85
C GLU A 273 25.36 9.38 -7.46
N LEU A 274 24.07 9.76 -7.47
CA LEU A 274 22.98 8.90 -7.01
C LEU A 274 22.86 7.60 -7.83
N VAL A 275 23.13 7.64 -9.13
CA VAL A 275 23.10 6.44 -10.00
C VAL A 275 24.16 5.40 -9.63
N GLN A 276 25.23 5.81 -8.95
CA GLN A 276 26.34 4.93 -8.58
C GLN A 276 26.15 4.28 -7.20
N LEU A 277 25.15 4.74 -6.42
CA LEU A 277 24.93 4.31 -5.04
C LEU A 277 23.86 3.23 -4.94
N ASP A 278 23.99 2.33 -3.97
CA ASP A 278 22.93 1.40 -3.59
C ASP A 278 21.90 2.08 -2.68
N MET A 279 20.90 1.31 -2.22
CA MET A 279 19.82 1.83 -1.36
C MET A 279 20.35 2.53 -0.09
N GLU A 280 21.33 1.92 0.60
CA GLU A 280 21.90 2.49 1.82
C GLU A 280 22.73 3.73 1.51
N GLY A 281 23.60 3.67 0.49
CA GLY A 281 24.42 4.78 0.04
C GLY A 281 23.58 6.00 -0.34
N MET A 282 22.49 5.80 -1.09
CA MET A 282 21.55 6.87 -1.42
C MET A 282 20.94 7.49 -0.16
N SER A 283 20.46 6.66 0.78
CA SER A 283 19.89 7.15 2.04
C SER A 283 20.88 8.01 2.83
N GLN A 284 22.13 7.56 2.96
CA GLN A 284 23.19 8.32 3.63
C GLN A 284 23.51 9.62 2.87
N TYR A 285 23.53 9.58 1.54
CA TYR A 285 23.82 10.75 0.71
C TYR A 285 22.74 11.84 0.85
N PHE A 286 21.46 11.46 0.86
CA PHE A 286 20.34 12.37 1.13
C PHE A 286 20.40 13.00 2.52
N GLN A 287 20.90 12.27 3.53
CA GLN A 287 20.94 12.73 4.91
C GLN A 287 22.18 13.54 5.28
N LYS A 288 23.33 13.25 4.66
CA LYS A 288 24.64 13.79 5.09
C LYS A 288 25.29 14.72 4.08
N VAL A 289 25.04 14.53 2.78
CA VAL A 289 25.73 15.29 1.73
C VAL A 289 24.84 16.40 1.19
N ILE A 290 23.66 16.04 0.67
CA ILE A 290 22.73 16.98 0.04
C ILE A 290 22.39 18.21 0.92
N PRO A 291 22.16 18.08 2.25
CA PRO A 291 21.85 19.22 3.12
C PRO A 291 22.85 20.38 3.05
N HIS A 292 24.15 20.06 2.89
CA HIS A 292 25.23 21.03 3.02
C HIS A 292 25.76 21.56 1.68
N GLN A 293 25.27 21.05 0.55
CA GLN A 293 25.75 21.43 -0.79
C GLN A 293 25.50 22.90 -1.16
N PHE A 294 24.57 23.55 -0.47
CA PHE A 294 24.11 24.91 -0.79
C PHE A 294 24.37 25.92 0.31
N ASP A 295 25.12 25.56 1.37
CA ASP A 295 25.35 26.42 2.54
C ASP A 295 26.02 27.75 2.17
N SER A 296 26.96 27.73 1.23
CA SER A 296 27.66 28.93 0.77
C SER A 296 26.84 29.80 -0.19
N CYS A 297 25.82 29.25 -0.84
CA CYS A 297 25.02 29.98 -1.84
C CYS A 297 23.62 29.36 -2.01
N PRO A 298 22.66 29.70 -1.12
CA PRO A 298 21.29 29.21 -1.22
C PRO A 298 20.61 29.55 -2.55
N ASP A 299 20.91 30.71 -3.14
CA ASP A 299 20.30 31.16 -4.39
C ASP A 299 20.63 30.25 -5.57
N LYS A 300 21.75 29.52 -5.54
CA LYS A 300 22.10 28.53 -6.56
C LYS A 300 21.03 27.43 -6.65
N LEU A 301 20.50 26.96 -5.52
CA LEU A 301 19.43 25.97 -5.49
C LEU A 301 18.14 26.55 -6.07
N ILE A 302 17.78 27.77 -5.67
CA ILE A 302 16.56 28.45 -6.13
C ILE A 302 16.59 28.68 -7.64
N LEU A 303 17.72 29.14 -8.18
CA LEU A 303 17.91 29.33 -9.62
C LEU A 303 17.75 28.00 -10.39
N ARG A 304 18.30 26.90 -9.87
CA ARG A 304 18.12 25.57 -10.46
C ARG A 304 16.67 25.09 -10.36
N ALA A 305 15.98 25.31 -9.24
CA ALA A 305 14.58 24.97 -9.07
C ALA A 305 13.67 25.64 -10.11
N PHE A 306 13.95 26.89 -10.50
CA PHE A 306 13.18 27.56 -11.56
C PHE A 306 13.54 27.13 -12.98
N GLN A 307 14.66 26.42 -13.19
CA GLN A 307 14.97 25.76 -14.47
C GLN A 307 14.23 24.43 -14.64
N VAL A 308 13.75 23.83 -13.55
CA VAL A 308 12.93 22.61 -13.60
C VAL A 308 11.64 22.89 -14.36
N LYS A 309 11.31 22.02 -15.32
CA LYS A 309 10.04 22.09 -16.03
C LYS A 309 8.92 21.60 -15.11
N TYR A 310 8.00 22.47 -14.74
CA TYR A 310 6.80 22.12 -13.98
C TYR A 310 5.56 22.56 -14.75
N ASN A 311 4.62 21.64 -14.96
CA ASN A 311 3.40 21.89 -15.73
C ASN A 311 2.18 21.71 -14.83
N ALA A 312 1.59 22.82 -14.38
CA ALA A 312 0.42 22.83 -13.50
C ALA A 312 -0.80 22.10 -14.09
N LYS A 313 -1.02 22.17 -15.42
CA LYS A 313 -2.12 21.45 -16.07
C LYS A 313 -1.91 19.93 -15.99
N LYS A 314 -0.66 19.49 -16.13
CA LYS A 314 -0.29 18.07 -16.01
C LYS A 314 -0.46 17.57 -14.58
N MET A 315 -0.06 18.36 -13.57
CA MET A 315 -0.27 18.02 -12.16
C MET A 315 -1.75 17.82 -11.82
N LYS A 316 -2.62 18.73 -12.29
CA LYS A 316 -4.09 18.57 -12.12
C LYS A 316 -4.64 17.34 -12.82
N ARG A 317 -4.04 16.90 -13.93
CA ARG A 317 -4.43 15.64 -14.59
C ARG A 317 -4.03 14.43 -13.76
N LEU A 318 -2.79 14.41 -13.26
CA LEU A 318 -2.27 13.35 -12.39
C LEU A 318 -3.07 13.23 -11.09
N GLU A 319 -3.56 14.35 -10.56
CA GLU A 319 -4.45 14.37 -9.41
C GLU A 319 -5.76 13.60 -9.68
N LYS A 320 -6.41 13.85 -10.82
CA LYS A 320 -7.62 13.11 -11.21
C LYS A 320 -7.34 11.62 -11.45
N GLU A 321 -6.21 11.32 -12.06
CA GLU A 321 -5.77 9.94 -12.31
C GLU A 321 -5.53 9.20 -10.98
N TYR A 322 -4.80 9.80 -10.05
CA TYR A 322 -4.55 9.24 -8.73
C TYR A 322 -5.84 9.05 -7.93
N ALA A 323 -6.76 10.00 -7.97
CA ALA A 323 -8.07 9.87 -7.34
C ALA A 323 -8.87 8.68 -7.91
N ALA A 324 -8.84 8.48 -9.23
CA ALA A 324 -9.48 7.33 -9.86
C ALA A 324 -8.84 5.99 -9.43
N ILE A 325 -7.51 5.94 -9.34
CA ILE A 325 -6.78 4.77 -8.83
C ILE A 325 -7.21 4.47 -7.38
N LYS A 326 -7.24 5.48 -6.51
CA LYS A 326 -7.62 5.29 -5.10
C LYS A 326 -9.08 4.91 -4.90
N ASN A 327 -9.99 5.44 -5.71
CA ASN A 327 -11.39 5.02 -5.67
C ASN A 327 -11.53 3.55 -6.08
N LYS A 328 -10.85 3.14 -7.16
CA LYS A 328 -10.86 1.74 -7.60
C LYS A 328 -10.26 0.80 -6.55
N GLU A 329 -9.12 1.15 -5.96
CA GLU A 329 -8.51 0.38 -4.86
C GLU A 329 -9.46 0.25 -3.67
N MET A 330 -10.20 1.32 -3.33
CA MET A 330 -11.17 1.30 -2.24
C MET A 330 -12.37 0.39 -2.56
N GLU A 331 -12.90 0.43 -3.78
CA GLU A 331 -13.96 -0.48 -4.25
C GLU A 331 -13.51 -1.95 -4.19
N GLU A 332 -12.29 -2.25 -4.68
CA GLU A 332 -11.69 -3.58 -4.62
C GLU A 332 -11.52 -4.05 -3.17
N GLN A 333 -11.10 -3.18 -2.25
CA GLN A 333 -10.99 -3.51 -0.82
C GLN A 333 -12.34 -3.80 -0.16
N ILE A 334 -13.39 -3.06 -0.55
CA ILE A 334 -14.76 -3.32 -0.07
C ILE A 334 -15.23 -4.68 -0.56
N GLU A 335 -15.03 -4.99 -1.84
CA GLU A 335 -15.42 -6.28 -2.42
C GLU A 335 -14.64 -7.45 -1.81
N ILE A 336 -13.32 -7.30 -1.60
CA ILE A 336 -12.50 -8.30 -0.91
C ILE A 336 -13.03 -8.56 0.51
N LYS A 337 -13.42 -7.51 1.26
CA LYS A 337 -13.99 -7.68 2.60
C LYS A 337 -15.34 -8.40 2.56
N ARG A 338 -16.19 -8.10 1.58
CA ARG A 338 -17.47 -8.79 1.36
C ARG A 338 -17.24 -10.27 1.06
N LEU A 339 -16.40 -10.58 0.07
CA LEU A 339 -16.05 -11.95 -0.31
C LEU A 339 -15.42 -12.74 0.84
N ARG A 340 -14.57 -12.10 1.68
CA ARG A 340 -14.02 -12.72 2.89
C ARG A 340 -15.09 -13.08 3.91
N THR A 341 -16.09 -12.21 4.09
CA THR A 341 -17.21 -12.45 5.01
C THR A 341 -18.10 -13.58 4.50
N GLU A 342 -18.43 -13.57 3.21
CA GLU A 342 -19.22 -14.62 2.58
C GLU A 342 -18.50 -15.97 2.62
N ASN A 343 -17.21 -16.02 2.28
CA ASN A 343 -16.40 -17.24 2.41
C ASN A 343 -16.37 -17.77 3.84
N ARG A 344 -16.33 -16.88 4.85
CA ARG A 344 -16.39 -17.30 6.27
C ARG A 344 -17.73 -17.96 6.60
N LEU A 345 -18.84 -17.38 6.13
CA LEU A 345 -20.18 -17.95 6.34
C LEU A 345 -20.37 -19.28 5.61
N LEU A 346 -19.90 -19.38 4.37
CA LEU A 346 -19.94 -20.62 3.60
C LEU A 346 -19.14 -21.73 4.28
N LYS A 347 -17.94 -21.42 4.80
CA LYS A 347 -17.15 -22.39 5.60
C LYS A 347 -17.89 -22.87 6.84
N GLN A 348 -18.54 -21.97 7.58
CA GLN A 348 -19.37 -22.36 8.73
C GLN A 348 -20.55 -23.24 8.32
N ARG A 349 -21.16 -22.95 7.16
CA ARG A 349 -22.27 -23.75 6.64
C ARG A 349 -21.81 -25.15 6.24
N ILE A 350 -20.66 -25.27 5.59
CA ILE A 350 -20.03 -26.55 5.26
C ILE A 350 -19.76 -27.33 6.54
N GLU A 351 -19.12 -26.73 7.55
CA GLU A 351 -18.84 -27.39 8.83
C GLU A 351 -20.13 -27.85 9.55
N THR A 352 -21.19 -27.05 9.48
CA THR A 352 -22.51 -27.42 10.04
C THR A 352 -23.14 -28.58 9.28
N LEU A 353 -23.02 -28.60 7.95
CA LEU A 353 -23.52 -29.69 7.12
C LEU A 353 -22.70 -30.97 7.33
N GLU A 354 -21.38 -30.88 7.46
CA GLU A 354 -20.50 -32.01 7.77
C GLU A 354 -20.82 -32.61 9.14
N LYS A 355 -21.06 -31.78 10.16
CA LYS A 355 -21.50 -32.23 11.50
C LYS A 355 -22.96 -32.71 11.52
N GLY A 356 -23.80 -32.15 10.66
CA GLY A 356 -25.25 -32.39 10.59
C GLY A 356 -25.67 -33.56 9.70
N ASN A 357 -24.73 -34.28 9.07
CA ASN A 357 -25.03 -35.42 8.19
C ASN A 357 -24.59 -36.75 8.83
N PRO A 358 -25.33 -37.29 9.82
CA PRO A 358 -25.02 -38.58 10.46
C PRO A 358 -25.40 -39.79 9.58
N ARG A 359 -25.68 -39.60 8.28
CA ARG A 359 -26.05 -40.69 7.37
C ARG A 359 -24.87 -41.58 6.94
N PHE A 360 -23.65 -41.21 7.33
CA PHE A 360 -22.44 -42.00 7.13
C PHE A 360 -21.63 -42.07 8.42
N SER A 361 -22.27 -42.35 9.57
CA SER A 361 -21.48 -42.77 10.72
C SER A 361 -20.78 -44.09 10.37
N GLU A 362 -19.54 -44.24 10.84
CA GLU A 362 -18.78 -45.49 10.76
C GLU A 362 -19.61 -46.67 11.31
N GLU A 363 -20.49 -46.42 12.28
CA GLU A 363 -21.46 -47.37 12.82
C GLU A 363 -22.51 -47.85 11.78
N PHE A 364 -22.98 -46.98 10.89
CA PHE A 364 -23.95 -47.37 9.86
C PHE A 364 -23.29 -48.20 8.75
N VAL A 365 -22.06 -47.85 8.38
CA VAL A 365 -21.26 -48.61 7.40
C VAL A 365 -20.90 -49.98 7.96
N THR A 366 -20.42 -50.06 9.20
CA THR A 366 -20.10 -51.33 9.87
C THR A 366 -21.34 -52.21 10.06
N HIS A 367 -22.51 -51.62 10.33
CA HIS A 367 -23.77 -52.38 10.39
C HIS A 367 -24.14 -53.00 9.02
N LEU A 368 -24.04 -52.24 7.93
CA LEU A 368 -24.28 -52.74 6.58
C LEU A 368 -23.26 -53.81 6.14
N GLU A 369 -21.99 -53.63 6.51
CA GLU A 369 -20.94 -54.64 6.28
C GLU A 369 -21.25 -55.95 7.02
N THR A 370 -21.69 -55.85 8.27
CA THR A 370 -22.08 -57.01 9.08
C THR A 370 -23.30 -57.73 8.48
N GLU A 371 -24.32 -56.99 8.03
CA GLU A 371 -25.48 -57.59 7.34
C GLU A 371 -25.10 -58.29 6.04
N LEU A 372 -24.21 -57.69 5.25
CA LEU A 372 -23.71 -58.29 4.00
C LEU A 372 -22.96 -59.59 4.27
N GLU A 373 -22.10 -59.61 5.28
CA GLU A 373 -21.32 -60.79 5.67
C GLU A 373 -22.22 -61.92 6.17
N GLN A 374 -23.23 -61.61 6.99
CA GLN A 374 -24.26 -62.57 7.40
C GLN A 374 -25.11 -63.09 6.22
N SER A 375 -25.38 -62.25 5.22
CA SER A 375 -26.11 -62.72 4.03
C SER A 375 -25.27 -63.67 3.19
N ARG A 376 -23.97 -63.40 3.02
CA ARG A 376 -23.06 -64.28 2.26
C ARG A 376 -22.85 -65.61 2.98
N LEU A 377 -22.81 -65.60 4.31
CA LEU A 377 -22.71 -66.83 5.10
C LEU A 377 -23.96 -67.71 4.89
N ARG A 378 -25.16 -67.13 4.99
CA ARG A 378 -26.44 -67.83 4.72
C ARG A 378 -26.52 -68.38 3.29
N GLU A 379 -26.01 -67.63 2.31
CA GLU A 379 -25.94 -68.09 0.92
C GLU A 379 -24.98 -69.27 0.76
N SER A 380 -23.82 -69.25 1.42
CA SER A 380 -22.87 -70.36 1.42
C SER A 380 -23.44 -71.62 2.08
N GLU A 381 -24.18 -71.46 3.19
CA GLU A 381 -24.84 -72.57 3.89
C GLU A 381 -25.92 -73.20 3.01
N THR A 382 -26.74 -72.39 2.33
CA THR A 382 -27.78 -72.90 1.43
C THR A 382 -27.19 -73.57 0.19
N LEU A 383 -26.12 -73.03 -0.39
CA LEU A 383 -25.37 -73.68 -1.48
C LEU A 383 -24.75 -75.01 -1.04
N GLY A 384 -24.20 -75.08 0.18
CA GLY A 384 -23.70 -76.32 0.77
C GLY A 384 -24.80 -77.38 0.90
N ALA A 385 -25.95 -77.00 1.47
CA ALA A 385 -27.11 -77.89 1.60
C ALA A 385 -27.67 -78.34 0.24
N LEU A 386 -27.69 -77.45 -0.75
CA LEU A 386 -28.08 -77.78 -2.13
C LEU A 386 -27.15 -78.82 -2.75
N LYS A 387 -25.84 -78.68 -2.55
CA LYS A 387 -24.85 -79.64 -3.06
C LYS A 387 -25.01 -81.01 -2.40
N GLU A 388 -25.18 -81.07 -1.08
CA GLU A 388 -25.45 -82.34 -0.38
C GLU A 388 -26.74 -83.01 -0.87
N MET A 389 -27.78 -82.23 -1.12
CA MET A 389 -29.04 -82.74 -1.65
C MET A 389 -28.86 -83.26 -3.08
N GLN A 390 -28.09 -82.57 -3.92
CA GLN A 390 -27.78 -83.00 -5.27
C GLN A 390 -26.96 -84.31 -5.28
N ASP A 391 -25.97 -84.44 -4.38
CA ASP A 391 -25.20 -85.67 -4.22
C ASP A 391 -26.09 -86.84 -3.75
N LYS A 392 -27.05 -86.58 -2.85
CA LYS A 392 -28.05 -87.60 -2.45
C LYS A 392 -28.96 -88.01 -3.59
N VAL A 393 -29.40 -87.08 -4.43
CA VAL A 393 -30.21 -87.38 -5.61
C VAL A 393 -29.41 -88.25 -6.58
N LEU A 394 -28.16 -87.90 -6.88
CA LEU A 394 -27.26 -88.70 -7.71
C LEU A 394 -27.07 -90.12 -7.15
N ASP A 395 -26.87 -90.25 -5.84
CA ASP A 395 -26.73 -91.57 -5.21
C ASP A 395 -28.05 -92.38 -5.25
N MET A 396 -29.20 -91.72 -5.10
CA MET A 396 -30.50 -92.36 -5.28
C MET A 396 -30.73 -92.79 -6.73
N GLU A 397 -30.40 -91.95 -7.72
CA GLU A 397 -30.50 -92.29 -9.16
C GLU A 397 -29.59 -93.47 -9.51
N LYS A 398 -28.37 -93.50 -8.94
CA LYS A 398 -27.44 -94.62 -9.08
C LYS A 398 -27.98 -95.90 -8.43
N ARG A 399 -28.63 -95.80 -7.27
CA ARG A 399 -29.33 -96.94 -6.64
C ARG A 399 -30.56 -97.39 -7.43
N ASN A 400 -31.32 -96.46 -8.01
CA ASN A 400 -32.48 -96.76 -8.83
C ASN A 400 -32.10 -97.46 -10.14
N SER A 401 -30.99 -97.06 -10.77
CA SER A 401 -30.43 -97.72 -11.96
C SER A 401 -29.76 -99.08 -11.67
N LEU A 402 -29.58 -99.44 -10.40
CA LEU A 402 -29.10 -100.76 -9.95
C LEU A 402 -30.24 -101.72 -9.56
N LEU A 403 -31.50 -101.29 -9.62
CA LEU A 403 -32.65 -102.18 -9.48
C LEU A 403 -32.82 -103.03 -10.76
N PRO A 404 -33.34 -104.27 -10.67
CA PRO A 404 -33.50 -105.13 -11.85
C PRO A 404 -34.50 -104.53 -12.83
N ASP A 405 -34.12 -104.49 -14.12
CA ASP A 405 -34.87 -103.96 -15.26
C ASP A 405 -36.39 -104.18 -15.18
N GLU A 406 -37.16 -103.12 -15.47
CA GLU A 406 -38.62 -103.23 -15.70
C GLU A 406 -38.94 -104.27 -16.78
N ASP A 407 -38.03 -104.51 -17.73
CA ASP A 407 -38.14 -105.57 -18.73
C ASP A 407 -38.24 -106.98 -18.12
N ASN A 408 -37.58 -107.25 -16.98
CA ASN A 408 -37.74 -108.54 -16.30
C ASN A 408 -39.12 -108.66 -15.63
N VAL A 409 -39.67 -107.56 -15.14
CA VAL A 409 -41.01 -107.55 -14.52
C VAL A 409 -42.09 -107.73 -15.58
N VAL A 410 -41.95 -107.07 -16.74
CA VAL A 410 -42.87 -107.22 -17.88
C VAL A 410 -42.79 -108.62 -18.47
N ARG A 411 -41.58 -109.17 -18.68
CA ARG A 411 -41.42 -110.57 -19.15
C ARG A 411 -42.04 -111.59 -18.21
N LEU A 412 -41.85 -111.42 -16.90
CA LEU A 412 -42.43 -112.31 -15.90
C LEU A 412 -43.95 -112.19 -15.87
N GLN A 413 -44.53 -111.00 -16.08
CA GLN A 413 -45.98 -110.82 -16.20
C GLN A 413 -46.55 -111.46 -17.48
N GLU A 414 -45.86 -111.34 -18.62
CA GLU A 414 -46.25 -111.99 -19.87
C GLU A 414 -46.16 -113.52 -19.79
N GLU A 415 -45.11 -114.07 -19.18
CA GLU A 415 -44.98 -115.51 -18.94
C GLU A 415 -46.09 -116.05 -18.02
N LEU A 416 -46.49 -115.27 -17.00
CA LEU A 416 -47.57 -115.64 -16.08
C LEU A 416 -48.95 -115.61 -16.77
N GLN A 417 -49.19 -114.64 -17.65
CA GLN A 417 -50.40 -114.62 -18.50
C GLN A 417 -50.45 -115.79 -19.47
N ALA A 418 -49.33 -116.14 -20.10
CA ALA A 418 -49.25 -117.28 -21.02
C ALA A 418 -49.47 -118.63 -20.31
N LEU A 419 -48.97 -118.77 -19.07
CA LEU A 419 -49.21 -119.95 -18.24
C LEU A 419 -50.67 -120.08 -17.82
N ALA A 420 -51.31 -118.99 -17.39
CA ALA A 420 -52.73 -118.99 -17.04
C ALA A 420 -53.63 -119.38 -18.23
N LEU A 421 -53.27 -118.96 -19.46
CA LEU A 421 -54.01 -119.32 -20.67
C LEU A 421 -53.89 -120.83 -20.98
N ARG A 422 -52.68 -121.39 -20.88
CA ARG A 422 -52.45 -122.84 -21.08
C ARG A 422 -53.16 -123.69 -20.03
N GLU A 423 -53.19 -123.22 -18.78
CA GLU A 423 -53.92 -123.92 -17.71
C GLU A 423 -55.43 -123.93 -18.01
N ALA A 424 -56.00 -122.80 -18.46
CA ALA A 424 -57.41 -122.72 -18.85
C ALA A 424 -57.74 -123.65 -20.05
N GLU A 425 -56.88 -123.72 -21.06
CA GLU A 425 -57.04 -124.64 -22.20
C GLU A 425 -56.93 -126.11 -21.77
N ALA A 426 -55.98 -126.43 -20.89
CA ALA A 426 -55.83 -127.78 -20.34
C ALA A 426 -57.06 -128.20 -19.54
N VAL A 427 -57.59 -127.33 -18.66
CA VAL A 427 -58.82 -127.59 -17.90
C VAL A 427 -60.01 -127.80 -18.85
N LYS A 428 -60.12 -127.00 -19.91
CA LYS A 428 -61.18 -127.16 -20.91
C LYS A 428 -61.09 -128.49 -21.65
N SER A 429 -59.89 -128.88 -22.08
CA SER A 429 -59.66 -130.19 -22.72
C SER A 429 -59.98 -131.36 -21.78
N LEU A 430 -59.73 -131.20 -20.48
CA LEU A 430 -60.01 -132.21 -19.46
C LEU A 430 -61.52 -132.33 -19.22
N THR A 431 -62.26 -131.21 -19.24
CA THR A 431 -63.73 -131.24 -19.20
C THR A 431 -64.35 -131.86 -20.44
N GLU A 432 -63.79 -131.62 -21.64
CA GLU A 432 -64.25 -132.24 -22.89
C GLU A 432 -63.98 -133.76 -22.89
N LEU A 433 -62.82 -134.19 -22.41
CA LEU A 433 -62.51 -135.61 -22.23
C LEU A 433 -63.42 -136.27 -21.17
N GLN A 434 -63.71 -135.58 -20.07
CA GLN A 434 -64.68 -136.07 -19.07
C GLN A 434 -66.09 -136.19 -19.66
N GLN A 435 -66.51 -135.26 -20.52
CA GLN A 435 -67.78 -135.35 -21.21
C GLN A 435 -67.80 -136.51 -22.23
N GLN A 436 -66.71 -136.72 -22.99
CA GLN A 436 -66.60 -137.87 -23.90
C GLN A 436 -66.61 -139.21 -23.15
N VAL A 437 -65.95 -139.30 -21.98
CA VAL A 437 -65.99 -140.49 -21.13
C VAL A 437 -67.41 -140.71 -20.57
N LYS A 438 -68.13 -139.63 -20.25
CA LYS A 438 -69.52 -139.71 -19.80
C LYS A 438 -70.48 -140.16 -20.91
N ASP A 439 -70.35 -139.60 -22.12
CA ASP A 439 -71.17 -139.96 -23.27
C ASP A 439 -70.90 -141.42 -23.72
N LEU A 440 -69.66 -141.89 -23.59
CA LEU A 440 -69.29 -143.29 -23.81
C LEU A 440 -69.83 -144.21 -22.71
N SER A 441 -69.90 -143.75 -21.46
CA SER A 441 -70.49 -144.50 -20.35
C SER A 441 -72.01 -144.62 -20.48
N ASP A 442 -72.69 -143.56 -20.94
CA ASP A 442 -74.14 -143.54 -21.12
C ASP A 442 -74.59 -144.32 -22.38
N SER A 443 -73.70 -144.54 -23.36
CA SER A 443 -73.95 -145.47 -24.48
C SER A 443 -73.67 -146.94 -24.17
N TRP A 444 -73.09 -147.24 -22.98
CA TRP A 444 -72.71 -148.59 -22.56
C TRP A 444 -73.68 -149.20 -21.51
N GLN A 445 -74.65 -148.42 -21.03
CA GLN A 445 -75.84 -148.89 -20.29
C GLN A 445 -77.06 -148.94 -21.20
#